data_AF-A0A928YFA6-F1
#
_entry.id   AF-A0A928YFA6-F1
#
_cell.length_a   1.000
_cell.length_b   1.000
_cell.length_c   1.000
_cell.angle_alpha   90.00
_cell.angle_beta   90.00
_cell.angle_gamma   90.00
#
_symmetry.space_group_name_H-M   'P 1'
#
loop_
_entity.id
_entity.type
_entity.pdbx_description
1 polymer ?
#
loop_
_entity_poly.entity_id
_entity_poly.type
_entity_poly.pdbx_seq_one_letter_code
_entity_poly.pdbx_strand_id
1 'polypeptide(L)' 'MSSGITKPVKETDYVLETNHPDFGDTGLKKCSTLKIDKLVTIEKRIVVGEIGRVSNSILL' A
#
# COMPACT_ATOMS: atom_id res chain seq x y z
N MET A 1 9.40 -13.40 12.41
CA MET A 1 9.97 -12.64 11.28
C MET A 1 9.39 -13.21 9.99
N SER A 2 8.32 -12.64 9.43
CA SER A 2 7.84 -13.03 8.10
C SER A 2 7.53 -11.79 7.25
N SER A 3 8.22 -11.69 6.12
CA SER A 3 7.87 -10.79 5.02
C SER A 3 6.90 -11.55 4.13
N GLY A 4 5.60 -11.42 4.40
CA GLY A 4 4.56 -12.10 3.61
C GLY A 4 4.31 -11.34 2.31
N ILE A 5 5.07 -11.64 1.26
CA ILE A 5 4.69 -11.26 -0.11
C ILE A 5 3.67 -12.29 -0.55
N THR A 6 2.38 -11.96 -0.41
CA THR A 6 1.30 -12.77 -0.95
C THR A 6 1.07 -12.29 -2.39
N LYS A 7 1.32 -13.16 -3.37
CA LYS A 7 0.82 -12.96 -4.76
C LYS A 7 -0.66 -12.53 -4.67
N PRO A 8 -1.17 -11.67 -5.57
CA PRO A 8 -2.53 -11.15 -5.44
C PRO A 8 -3.52 -12.31 -5.29
N VAL A 9 -4.09 -12.45 -4.10
CA VAL A 9 -5.03 -13.54 -3.76
C VAL A 9 -6.42 -13.21 -4.30
N LYS A 10 -6.65 -11.91 -4.56
CA LYS A 10 -7.90 -11.35 -5.05
C LYS A 10 -7.62 -10.37 -6.17
N GLU A 11 -8.57 -10.22 -7.07
CA GLU A 11 -8.57 -9.23 -8.15
C GLU A 11 -8.43 -7.79 -7.62
N THR A 12 -8.89 -7.55 -6.39
CA THR A 12 -8.83 -6.24 -5.70
C THR A 12 -7.52 -5.99 -4.94
N ASP A 13 -6.58 -6.95 -4.94
CA ASP A 13 -5.26 -6.77 -4.33
C ASP A 13 -4.29 -6.18 -5.35
N TYR A 14 -3.74 -5.00 -5.08
CA TYR A 14 -2.66 -4.41 -5.87
C TYR A 14 -1.32 -4.61 -5.16
N VAL A 15 -0.33 -5.21 -5.84
CA VAL A 15 1.03 -5.39 -5.30
C VAL A 15 1.91 -4.24 -5.77
N LEU A 16 2.36 -3.42 -4.81
CA LEU A 16 3.31 -2.34 -5.03
C LEU A 16 4.73 -2.84 -4.76
N GLU A 17 5.47 -3.00 -5.84
CA GLU A 17 6.87 -3.41 -5.82
C GLU A 17 7.81 -2.22 -5.59
N THR A 18 8.97 -2.48 -4.95
CA THR A 18 9.95 -1.43 -4.62
C THR A 18 10.67 -0.84 -5.84
N ASN A 19 10.56 -1.50 -6.99
CA ASN A 19 11.14 -1.04 -8.24
C ASN A 19 10.25 -0.06 -9.01
N HIS A 20 9.03 0.20 -8.53
CA HIS A 20 8.16 1.20 -9.13
C HIS A 20 8.83 2.59 -9.00
N PRO A 21 8.89 3.40 -10.08
CA PRO A 21 9.59 4.68 -10.08
C PRO A 21 9.12 5.61 -8.95
N ASP A 22 7.81 5.61 -8.69
CA ASP A 22 7.19 6.44 -7.65
C ASP A 22 7.16 5.78 -6.26
N PHE A 23 7.80 4.61 -6.07
CA PHE A 23 7.78 3.92 -4.78
C PHE A 23 8.36 4.77 -3.66
N GLY A 24 9.38 5.58 -3.96
CA GLY A 24 10.06 6.44 -3.00
C GLY A 24 9.13 7.43 -2.29
N ASP A 25 8.07 7.89 -2.97
CA ASP A 25 7.15 8.88 -2.43
C ASP A 25 6.11 8.27 -1.46
N THR A 26 5.95 6.95 -1.47
CA THR A 26 4.92 6.25 -0.69
C THR A 26 5.23 6.18 0.81
N GLY A 27 6.51 6.35 1.18
CA GLY A 27 6.98 6.15 2.56
C GLY A 27 7.00 4.70 3.03
N LEU A 28 6.66 3.75 2.15
CA LEU A 28 6.74 2.32 2.45
C LEU A 28 8.19 1.85 2.38
N LYS A 29 8.56 0.94 3.28
CA LYS A 29 9.95 0.47 3.40
C LYS A 29 10.25 -0.80 2.60
N LYS A 30 9.21 -1.44 2.06
CA LYS A 30 9.28 -2.74 1.38
C LYS A 30 8.07 -2.94 0.47
N CYS A 31 8.17 -3.93 -0.42
CA CYS A 31 7.05 -4.41 -1.22
C CYS A 31 5.84 -4.66 -0.31
N SER A 32 4.68 -4.16 -0.75
CA SER A 32 3.45 -4.08 0.03
C SER A 32 2.23 -4.31 -0.86
N THR A 33 1.14 -4.81 -0.27
CA THR A 33 -0.12 -5.05 -1.00
C THR A 33 -1.19 -4.07 -0.53
N LEU A 34 -1.76 -3.29 -1.44
CA LEU A 34 -2.94 -2.46 -1.20
C LEU A 34 -4.18 -3.33 -1.36
N LYS A 35 -5.00 -3.40 -0.30
CA LYS A 35 -6.20 -4.26 -0.24
C LYS A 35 -7.46 -3.42 -0.42
N ILE A 36 -7.95 -3.32 -1.66
CA ILE A 36 -9.09 -2.46 -1.99
C ILE A 36 -10.42 -3.02 -1.45
N ASP A 37 -10.48 -4.34 -1.17
CA ASP A 37 -11.62 -4.97 -0.52
C ASP A 37 -11.70 -4.70 1.00
N LYS A 38 -10.72 -3.98 1.58
CA LYS A 38 -10.65 -3.65 3.00
C LYS A 38 -10.83 -2.15 3.28
N LEU A 39 -11.70 -1.48 2.52
CA LEU A 39 -12.07 -0.09 2.79
C LEU A 39 -13.01 0.00 3.99
N VAL A 40 -12.67 0.88 4.94
CA VAL A 40 -13.44 1.07 6.17
C VAL A 40 -13.34 2.53 6.62
N THR A 41 -14.42 3.06 7.19
CA THR A 41 -14.43 4.38 7.84
C THR A 41 -13.77 4.27 9.20
N ILE A 42 -12.78 5.13 9.47
CA ILE A 42 -12.07 5.18 10.75
C ILE A 42 -12.21 6.55 11.41
N GLU A 43 -12.07 6.60 12.72
CA GLU A 43 -11.96 7.86 13.45
C GLU A 43 -10.54 8.43 13.32
N LYS A 44 -10.43 9.73 13.03
CA LYS A 44 -9.12 10.38 12.82
C LYS A 44 -8.14 10.21 13.99
N ARG A 45 -8.64 10.03 15.22
CA ARG A 45 -7.80 9.86 16.42
C ARG A 45 -6.92 8.61 16.42
N ILE A 46 -7.25 7.59 15.61
CA ILE A 46 -6.44 6.36 15.54
C ILE A 46 -5.27 6.50 14.55
N VAL A 47 -5.21 7.59 13.77
CA VAL A 47 -4.13 7.86 12.82
C VAL A 47 -2.96 8.50 13.56
N VAL A 48 -1.83 7.78 13.61
CA VAL A 48 -0.63 8.23 14.33
C VAL A 48 0.16 9.28 13.55
N GLY A 49 0.13 9.22 12.22
CA GLY A 49 0.82 10.15 11.33
C GLY A 49 0.71 9.76 9.87
N GLU A 50 1.09 10.69 8.99
CA GLU A 50 1.26 10.43 7.56
C GLU A 50 2.63 9.77 7.30
N ILE A 51 2.66 8.78 6.43
CA ILE A 51 3.91 8.09 6.05
C ILE A 51 4.44 8.52 4.69
N GLY A 52 3.57 8.99 3.79
CA GLY A 52 3.90 9.36 2.42
C GLY A 52 2.64 9.41 1.56
N ARG A 53 2.83 9.43 0.24
CA ARG A 53 1.76 9.62 -0.73
C ARG A 53 1.84 8.61 -1.86
N VAL A 54 0.68 8.10 -2.28
CA VAL A 54 0.55 7.25 -3.48
C VAL A 54 0.23 8.16 -4.67
N SER A 55 1.04 8.09 -5.73
CA SER A 55 0.81 8.80 -7.00
C SER A 55 -0.29 8.12 -7.82
N ASN A 56 -0.91 8.85 -8.75
CA ASN A 56 -1.93 8.28 -9.63
C ASN A 56 -1.36 7.18 -10.54
N SER A 57 -0.09 7.27 -10.91
CA SER A 57 0.63 6.28 -11.72
C SER A 57 0.80 4.93 -11.02
N ILE A 58 0.66 4.85 -9.69
CA ILE A 58 0.64 3.57 -8.96
C ILE A 58 -0.75 2.90 -9.08
N LEU A 59 -1.82 3.65 -9.32
CA LEU A 59 -3.20 3.14 -9.33
C LEU A 59 -3.79 2.99 -10.76
N LEU A 60 -2.98 3.21 -11.79
CA LEU A 60 -3.31 3.10 -13.22
C LEU A 60 -2.50 1.97 -13.87
#